data_AF-A0AAN9QJ25-F1
#
_entry.id   AF-A0AAN9QJ25-F1
#
_cell.length_a   1.000
_cell.length_b   1.000
_cell.length_c   1.000
_cell.angle_alpha   90.00
_cell.angle_beta   90.00
_cell.angle_gamma   90.00
#
_symmetry.space_group_name_H-M   'P 1'
#
loop_
_entity.id
_entity.type
_entity.pdbx_description
1 polymer ?
#
loop_
_entity_poly.entity_id
_entity_poly.type
_entity_poly.pdbx_seq_one_letter_code
_entity_poly.pdbx_strand_id
1 'polypeptide(L)'
;MGLLSFAFAGGGFILIGAHEALLHASHPKPTLIPSSTPNSQPKTTPSPLFFISLIIFSSFFIVNSIVSLLDAHNSNDAVGTALELQVLSIALIFLLYSVLPLLLALPSVLLGLVGAFAFAEEFLLFYLQRKDSNGVENRYYDLLLVPITLCLFCTLLELKSPQSNIPKLGRGIGLILQGTWFVQMGLSLFSSWVAQGCSLHQVSRGNYTLRCKGHPEYHRARSIATLQFNCHLALLVLFLVGLFSVMGNEVPHDSMRYAPIGAELQPFDNSDNFTLDSDDEEEIRDVNLESQKAIVVQHAINGNASHH
;
A
#
# COMPACT_ATOMS: atom_id res chain seq x y z
N MET A 1 1.62 18.25 27.06
CA MET A 1 0.46 17.44 26.62
C MET A 1 0.53 17.00 25.15
N GLY A 2 0.95 17.86 24.21
CA GLY A 2 0.98 17.52 22.77
C GLY A 2 1.77 16.25 22.42
N LEU A 3 3.03 16.15 22.88
CA LEU A 3 3.90 14.98 22.60
C LEU A 3 3.24 13.64 22.94
N LEU A 4 2.56 13.54 24.10
CA LEU A 4 1.93 12.31 24.54
C LEU A 4 0.77 11.90 23.64
N SER A 5 0.02 12.87 23.12
CA SER A 5 -1.06 12.62 22.15
C SER A 5 -0.52 12.11 20.82
N PHE A 6 0.55 12.72 20.31
CA PHE A 6 1.24 12.26 19.10
C PHE A 6 1.82 10.87 19.28
N ALA A 7 2.41 10.58 20.44
CA ALA A 7 2.95 9.26 20.77
C ALA A 7 1.84 8.20 20.88
N PHE A 8 0.72 8.52 21.54
CA PHE A 8 -0.41 7.60 21.65
C PHE A 8 -1.08 7.34 20.29
N ALA A 9 -1.35 8.40 19.53
CA ALA A 9 -1.87 8.30 18.17
C ALA A 9 -0.95 7.41 17.31
N GLY A 10 0.34 7.72 17.34
CA GLY A 10 1.35 6.98 16.59
C GLY A 10 1.43 5.50 16.98
N GLY A 11 1.50 5.22 18.28
CA GLY A 11 1.53 3.85 18.81
C GLY A 11 0.29 3.03 18.43
N GLY A 12 -0.90 3.63 18.49
CA GLY A 12 -2.13 2.94 18.09
C GLY A 12 -2.20 2.66 16.60
N PHE A 13 -1.84 3.62 15.74
CA PHE A 13 -1.75 3.40 14.29
C PHE A 13 -0.72 2.31 13.93
N ILE A 14 0.43 2.27 14.61
CA ILE A 14 1.42 1.21 14.44
C ILE A 14 0.84 -0.15 14.83
N LEU A 15 0.18 -0.25 15.99
CA LEU A 15 -0.39 -1.50 16.48
C LEU A 15 -1.48 -2.04 15.53
N ILE A 16 -2.41 -1.17 15.14
CA ILE A 16 -3.52 -1.51 14.23
C ILE A 16 -2.95 -1.90 12.86
N GLY A 17 -2.02 -1.12 12.32
CA GLY A 17 -1.39 -1.37 11.03
C GLY A 17 -0.58 -2.67 11.01
N ALA A 18 0.17 -2.95 12.08
CA ALA A 18 0.90 -4.20 12.24
C ALA A 18 -0.04 -5.41 12.34
N HIS A 19 -1.15 -5.28 13.08
CA HIS A 19 -2.16 -6.34 13.16
C HIS A 19 -2.81 -6.59 11.80
N GLU A 20 -3.16 -5.54 11.05
CA GLU A 20 -3.71 -5.68 9.70
C GLU A 20 -2.71 -6.28 8.71
N ALA A 21 -1.46 -5.82 8.75
CA ALA A 21 -0.40 -6.33 7.88
C ALA A 21 -0.10 -7.82 8.17
N LEU A 22 0.01 -8.20 9.45
CA LEU A 22 0.30 -9.58 9.84
C LEU A 22 -0.80 -10.56 9.43
N LEU A 23 -2.07 -10.14 9.51
CA LEU A 23 -3.22 -10.95 9.07
C LEU A 23 -3.19 -11.27 7.57
N HIS A 24 -2.61 -10.38 6.75
CA HIS A 24 -2.64 -10.49 5.29
C HIS A 24 -1.28 -10.80 4.65
N ALA A 25 -0.19 -10.74 5.42
CA ALA A 25 1.16 -11.11 4.99
C ALA A 25 1.35 -12.63 4.84
N SER A 26 0.54 -13.46 5.51
CA SER A 26 0.66 -14.93 5.56
C SER A 26 0.09 -15.66 4.33
N HIS A 27 -0.44 -14.95 3.32
CA HIS A 27 -1.05 -15.58 2.13
C HIS A 27 -0.78 -14.87 0.79
N PRO A 28 0.47 -14.67 0.34
CA PRO A 28 0.75 -14.42 -1.07
C PRO A 28 0.87 -15.76 -1.79
N LYS A 29 -0.24 -16.47 -2.05
CA LYS A 29 -0.21 -17.55 -3.05
C LYS A 29 -0.51 -16.90 -4.41
N PRO A 30 0.45 -16.82 -5.34
CA PRO A 30 0.15 -16.39 -6.70
C PRO A 30 -0.74 -17.45 -7.34
N THR A 31 -2.03 -17.14 -7.53
CA THR A 31 -2.96 -17.99 -8.27
C THR A 31 -2.58 -17.92 -9.76
N LEU A 32 -1.63 -18.75 -10.16
CA LEU A 32 -1.16 -18.86 -11.54
C LEU A 32 -1.53 -20.22 -12.14
N ILE A 33 -2.70 -20.80 -11.78
CA ILE A 33 -3.30 -21.96 -12.46
C ILE A 33 -4.83 -21.86 -12.33
N PRO A 34 -5.63 -21.93 -13.42
CA PRO A 34 -7.07 -22.13 -13.31
C PRO A 34 -7.34 -23.62 -13.04
N SER A 35 -7.44 -24.00 -11.76
CA SER A 35 -7.90 -25.33 -11.37
C SER A 35 -9.43 -25.35 -11.35
N SER A 36 -10.05 -26.21 -12.15
CA SER A 36 -11.50 -26.41 -12.32
C SER A 36 -12.19 -27.11 -11.14
N THR A 37 -11.74 -26.89 -9.91
CA THR A 37 -12.37 -27.38 -8.69
C THR A 37 -13.01 -26.21 -7.93
N PRO A 38 -14.21 -26.37 -7.34
CA PRO A 38 -14.81 -25.33 -6.52
C PRO A 38 -14.03 -25.25 -5.21
N ASN A 39 -12.87 -24.60 -5.27
CA ASN A 39 -11.98 -24.47 -4.13
C ASN A 39 -12.61 -23.45 -3.20
N SER A 40 -13.14 -23.95 -2.08
CA SER A 40 -13.57 -23.12 -0.94
C SER A 40 -12.37 -22.35 -0.43
N GLN A 41 -12.13 -21.16 -0.99
CA GLN A 41 -11.20 -20.22 -0.39
C GLN A 41 -11.68 -19.98 1.05
N PRO A 42 -10.81 -20.12 2.06
CA PRO A 42 -11.19 -19.70 3.40
C PRO A 42 -11.48 -18.21 3.30
N LYS A 43 -12.75 -17.83 3.47
CA LYS A 43 -13.11 -16.44 3.77
C LYS A 43 -12.36 -16.14 5.07
N THR A 44 -11.20 -15.51 4.98
CA THR A 44 -10.47 -14.97 6.13
C THR A 44 -11.35 -13.87 6.68
N THR A 45 -12.27 -14.25 7.57
CA THR A 45 -13.04 -13.34 8.36
C THR A 45 -12.04 -12.53 9.18
N PRO A 46 -12.06 -11.18 9.09
CA PRO A 46 -11.20 -10.36 9.91
C PRO A 46 -11.38 -10.75 11.38
N SER A 47 -10.26 -10.97 12.08
CA SER A 47 -10.33 -11.42 13.47
C SER A 47 -11.11 -10.40 14.30
N PRO A 48 -12.02 -10.83 15.20
CA PRO A 48 -12.81 -9.90 16.01
C PRO A 48 -11.91 -8.98 16.84
N LEU A 49 -10.70 -9.43 17.16
CA LEU A 49 -9.66 -8.65 17.85
C LEU A 49 -9.23 -7.39 17.09
N PHE A 50 -9.21 -7.41 15.75
CA PHE A 50 -8.88 -6.22 14.95
C PHE A 50 -9.88 -5.09 15.19
N PHE A 51 -11.18 -5.42 15.10
CA PHE A 51 -12.23 -4.45 15.31
C PHE A 51 -12.33 -4.00 16.76
N ILE A 52 -12.10 -4.90 17.73
CA ILE A 52 -12.03 -4.51 19.15
C ILE A 52 -10.90 -3.52 19.39
N SER A 53 -9.71 -3.75 18.81
CA SER A 53 -8.58 -2.82 18.91
C SER A 53 -8.92 -1.44 18.32
N LEU A 54 -9.56 -1.41 17.15
CA LEU A 54 -10.03 -0.17 16.54
C LEU A 54 -11.12 0.55 17.35
N ILE A 55 -12.05 -0.19 17.97
CA ILE A 55 -13.08 0.39 18.86
C ILE A 55 -12.43 1.08 20.05
N ILE A 56 -11.47 0.41 20.70
CA ILE A 56 -10.74 0.99 21.85
C ILE A 56 -10.00 2.25 21.42
N PHE A 57 -9.29 2.18 20.29
CA PHE A 57 -8.53 3.31 19.76
C PHE A 57 -9.43 4.50 19.40
N SER A 58 -10.52 4.26 18.66
CA SER A 58 -11.47 5.30 18.25
C SER A 58 -12.19 5.91 19.45
N SER A 59 -12.58 5.09 20.44
CA SER A 59 -13.21 5.57 21.67
C SER A 59 -12.30 6.50 22.48
N PHE A 60 -11.00 6.20 22.54
CA PHE A 60 -10.03 7.08 23.17
C PHE A 60 -9.97 8.44 22.47
N PHE A 61 -9.93 8.46 21.14
CA PHE A 61 -9.94 9.71 20.37
C PHE A 61 -11.21 10.52 20.61
N ILE A 62 -12.38 9.86 20.67
CA ILE A 62 -13.66 10.52 20.99
C ILE A 62 -13.59 11.18 22.37
N VAL A 63 -13.18 10.44 23.41
CA VAL A 63 -13.07 10.98 24.77
C VAL A 63 -12.07 12.13 24.83
N ASN A 64 -10.88 11.95 24.22
CA ASN A 64 -9.87 13.01 24.19
C ASN A 64 -10.35 14.26 23.45
N SER A 65 -11.09 14.09 22.34
CA SER A 65 -11.63 15.21 21.57
C SER A 65 -12.74 15.93 22.33
N ILE A 66 -13.62 15.21 23.05
CA ILE A 66 -14.65 15.83 23.91
C ILE A 66 -14.00 16.64 25.03
N VAL A 67 -13.01 16.08 25.72
CA VAL A 67 -12.28 16.80 26.79
C VAL A 67 -11.58 18.04 26.23
N SER A 68 -10.93 17.92 25.06
CA SER A 68 -10.23 19.04 24.42
C SER A 68 -11.19 20.10 23.88
N LEU A 69 -12.37 19.69 23.41
CA LEU A 69 -13.43 20.60 22.96
C LEU A 69 -13.98 21.43 24.12
N LEU A 70 -14.21 20.81 25.29
CA LEU A 70 -14.63 21.53 26.49
C LEU A 70 -13.57 22.51 26.98
N ASP A 71 -12.29 22.13 26.95
CA ASP A 71 -11.17 23.00 27.30
C ASP A 71 -11.05 24.19 26.33
N ALA A 72 -11.15 23.94 25.02
CA ALA A 72 -11.15 24.96 23.99
C ALA A 72 -12.33 25.92 24.11
N HIS A 73 -13.52 25.39 24.41
CA HIS A 73 -14.72 26.21 24.65
C HIS A 73 -14.57 27.09 25.89
N ASN A 74 -14.08 26.54 27.00
CA ASN A 74 -13.86 27.30 28.25
C ASN A 74 -12.80 28.39 28.10
N SER A 75 -11.82 28.18 27.21
CA SER A 75 -10.77 29.15 26.89
C SER A 75 -11.13 30.12 25.76
N ASN A 76 -12.36 30.05 25.20
CA ASN A 76 -12.80 30.82 24.03
C ASN A 76 -11.89 30.66 22.79
N ASP A 77 -11.26 29.49 22.62
CA ASP A 77 -10.46 29.17 21.44
C ASP A 77 -11.34 28.58 20.32
N ALA A 78 -11.84 29.46 19.46
CA ALA A 78 -12.66 29.09 18.32
C ALA A 78 -11.93 28.14 17.33
N VAL A 79 -10.61 28.30 17.20
CA VAL A 79 -9.81 27.47 16.27
C VAL A 79 -9.63 26.07 16.83
N GLY A 80 -9.29 25.95 18.12
CA GLY A 80 -9.24 24.66 18.82
C GLY A 80 -10.59 23.96 18.78
N THR A 81 -11.68 24.68 19.03
CA THR A 81 -13.05 24.15 19.01
C THR A 81 -13.40 23.55 17.64
N ALA A 82 -13.13 24.30 16.55
CA ALA A 82 -13.41 23.85 15.20
C ALA A 82 -12.58 22.61 14.81
N LEU A 83 -11.29 22.58 15.18
CA LEU A 83 -10.42 21.44 14.89
C LEU A 83 -10.87 20.18 15.63
N GLU A 84 -11.12 20.26 16.93
CA GLU A 84 -11.52 19.11 17.74
C GLU A 84 -12.89 18.55 17.29
N LEU A 85 -13.79 19.39 16.76
CA LEU A 85 -15.05 18.93 16.18
C LEU A 85 -14.84 18.09 14.91
N GLN A 86 -13.88 18.46 14.06
CA GLN A 86 -13.52 17.68 12.87
C GLN A 86 -12.85 16.35 13.26
N VAL A 87 -11.93 16.37 14.23
CA VAL A 87 -11.30 15.15 14.78
C VAL A 87 -12.35 14.22 15.38
N LEU A 88 -13.33 14.77 16.11
CA LEU A 88 -14.45 14.01 16.67
C LEU A 88 -15.30 13.34 15.57
N SER A 89 -15.61 14.05 14.48
CA SER A 89 -16.34 13.49 13.34
C SER A 89 -15.62 12.28 12.74
N ILE A 90 -14.32 12.42 12.47
CA ILE A 90 -13.50 11.35 11.89
C ILE A 90 -13.44 10.14 12.84
N ALA A 91 -13.25 10.39 14.14
CA ALA A 91 -13.19 9.31 15.14
C ALA A 91 -14.53 8.55 15.24
N LEU A 92 -15.67 9.22 15.09
CA LEU A 92 -16.98 8.58 15.04
C LEU A 92 -17.16 7.70 13.78
N ILE A 93 -16.62 8.11 12.63
CA ILE A 93 -16.68 7.29 11.40
C ILE A 93 -15.80 6.05 11.54
N PHE A 94 -14.59 6.17 12.11
CA PHE A 94 -13.75 5.01 12.42
C PHE A 94 -14.39 4.08 13.47
N LEU A 95 -15.08 4.64 14.47
CA LEU A 95 -15.87 3.84 15.40
C LEU A 95 -17.00 3.08 14.66
N LEU A 96 -17.71 3.76 13.76
CA LEU A 96 -18.76 3.15 12.94
C LEU A 96 -18.21 2.02 12.07
N TYR A 97 -17.08 2.26 11.38
CA TYR A 97 -16.35 1.23 10.61
C TYR A 97 -16.04 -0.01 11.46
N SER A 98 -15.75 0.16 12.74
CA SER A 98 -15.31 -0.93 13.62
C SER A 98 -16.47 -1.70 14.26
N VAL A 99 -17.59 -1.01 14.55
CA VAL A 99 -18.76 -1.59 15.22
C VAL A 99 -19.69 -2.30 14.23
N LEU A 100 -19.85 -1.75 13.02
CA LEU A 100 -20.76 -2.26 11.99
C LEU A 100 -20.58 -3.77 11.71
N PRO A 101 -19.35 -4.30 11.51
CA PRO A 101 -19.14 -5.73 11.24
C PRO A 101 -19.42 -6.64 12.43
N LEU A 102 -19.41 -6.11 13.66
CA LEU A 102 -19.70 -6.86 14.88
C LEU A 102 -21.19 -6.96 15.18
N LEU A 103 -21.97 -5.95 14.77
CA LEU A 103 -23.40 -5.89 15.06
C LEU A 103 -24.27 -6.44 13.92
N LEU A 104 -23.87 -6.25 12.65
CA LEU A 104 -24.68 -6.65 11.51
C LEU A 104 -23.83 -7.36 10.45
N ALA A 105 -24.47 -8.27 9.72
CA ALA A 105 -23.88 -8.89 8.52
C ALA A 105 -23.99 -7.93 7.33
N LEU A 106 -23.12 -6.91 7.26
CA LEU A 106 -23.09 -5.98 6.14
C LEU A 106 -22.30 -6.50 4.93
N PRO A 107 -22.65 -6.06 3.71
CA PRO A 107 -21.80 -6.26 2.54
C PRO A 107 -20.44 -5.60 2.72
N SER A 108 -19.36 -6.30 2.32
CA SER A 108 -17.98 -5.80 2.43
C SER A 108 -17.76 -4.47 1.70
N VAL A 109 -18.49 -4.23 0.61
CA VAL A 109 -18.43 -2.99 -0.18
C VAL A 109 -18.85 -1.78 0.67
N LEU A 110 -19.93 -1.91 1.45
CA LEU A 110 -20.40 -0.80 2.28
C LEU A 110 -19.42 -0.49 3.41
N LEU A 111 -18.83 -1.53 4.01
CA LEU A 111 -17.79 -1.36 5.02
C LEU A 111 -16.55 -0.66 4.44
N GLY A 112 -16.09 -1.08 3.26
CA GLY A 112 -14.96 -0.44 2.57
C GLY A 112 -15.24 1.01 2.19
N LEU A 113 -16.49 1.37 1.84
CA LEU A 113 -16.89 2.75 1.58
C LEU A 113 -16.81 3.62 2.84
N VAL A 114 -17.27 3.10 4.00
CA VAL A 114 -17.13 3.81 5.29
C VAL A 114 -15.65 4.03 5.62
N GLY A 115 -14.81 3.01 5.42
CA GLY A 115 -13.36 3.13 5.62
C GLY A 115 -12.72 4.15 4.66
N ALA A 116 -13.09 4.14 3.39
CA ALA A 116 -12.60 5.12 2.41
C ALA A 116 -13.01 6.54 2.77
N PHE A 117 -14.25 6.72 3.24
CA PHE A 117 -14.75 8.01 3.70
C PHE A 117 -13.99 8.50 4.94
N ALA A 118 -13.69 7.61 5.89
CA ALA A 118 -12.89 7.94 7.07
C ALA A 118 -11.50 8.48 6.69
N PHE A 119 -10.77 7.80 5.79
CA PHE A 119 -9.47 8.28 5.32
C PHE A 119 -9.57 9.54 4.45
N ALA A 120 -10.66 9.71 3.70
CA ALA A 120 -10.88 10.93 2.91
C ALA A 120 -11.13 12.15 3.81
N GLU A 121 -11.92 12.01 4.88
CA GLU A 121 -12.10 13.07 5.87
C GLU A 121 -10.80 13.36 6.64
N GLU A 122 -10.05 12.33 7.01
CA GLU A 122 -8.73 12.51 7.64
C GLU A 122 -7.76 13.28 6.73
N PHE A 123 -7.72 12.92 5.44
CA PHE A 123 -6.93 13.65 4.45
C PHE A 123 -7.38 15.12 4.37
N LEU A 124 -8.69 15.35 4.30
CA LEU A 124 -9.26 16.69 4.18
C LEU A 124 -8.93 17.54 5.42
N LEU A 125 -8.99 16.96 6.62
CA LEU A 125 -8.62 17.62 7.86
C LEU A 125 -7.20 18.16 7.78
N PHE A 126 -6.21 17.32 7.48
CA PHE A 126 -4.81 17.77 7.44
C PHE A 126 -4.51 18.66 6.22
N TYR A 127 -5.21 18.47 5.10
CA TYR A 127 -5.11 19.33 3.94
C TYR A 127 -5.64 20.75 4.20
N LEU A 128 -6.75 20.87 4.94
CA LEU A 128 -7.36 22.16 5.28
C LEU A 128 -6.75 22.80 6.53
N GLN A 129 -6.09 22.03 7.40
CA GLN A 129 -5.41 22.53 8.59
C GLN A 129 -4.18 23.41 8.28
N ARG A 130 -3.80 23.55 7.02
CA ARG A 130 -2.77 24.50 6.56
C ARG A 130 -3.21 25.93 6.86
N LYS A 131 -2.69 26.48 7.97
CA LYS A 131 -3.03 27.83 8.45
C LYS A 131 -2.44 28.92 7.57
N ASP A 132 -1.11 29.08 7.62
CA ASP A 132 -0.39 30.20 7.00
C ASP A 132 0.77 29.70 6.15
N SER A 133 1.07 30.33 5.01
CA SER A 133 2.23 29.97 4.15
C SER A 133 3.59 29.99 4.87
N ASN A 134 3.68 30.62 6.03
CA ASN A 134 4.91 30.85 6.79
C ASN A 134 5.16 29.85 7.94
N GLY A 135 4.28 28.87 8.16
CA GLY A 135 4.46 27.82 9.17
C GLY A 135 5.36 26.68 8.69
N VAL A 136 6.31 26.24 9.51
CA VAL A 136 7.13 25.04 9.21
C VAL A 136 6.29 23.77 9.45
N GLU A 137 5.35 23.82 10.40
CA GLU A 137 4.39 22.76 10.71
C GLU A 137 3.58 22.31 9.49
N ASN A 138 3.28 23.22 8.56
CA ASN A 138 2.59 22.87 7.32
C ASN A 138 3.34 21.84 6.50
N ARG A 139 4.68 21.88 6.52
CA ARG A 139 5.48 20.87 5.82
C ARG A 139 5.33 19.49 6.45
N TYR A 140 5.20 19.43 7.77
CA TYR A 140 4.96 18.17 8.48
C TYR A 140 3.57 17.61 8.13
N TYR A 141 2.54 18.47 8.05
CA TYR A 141 1.20 18.05 7.59
C TYR A 141 1.22 17.59 6.12
N ASP A 142 1.85 18.34 5.22
CA ASP A 142 1.99 17.96 3.80
C ASP A 142 2.60 16.55 3.64
N LEU A 143 3.58 16.21 4.49
CA LEU A 143 4.22 14.90 4.49
C LEU A 143 3.33 13.81 5.12
N LEU A 144 2.50 14.17 6.11
CA LEU A 144 1.50 13.26 6.70
C LEU A 144 0.38 12.89 5.71
N LEU A 145 0.08 13.74 4.73
CA LEU A 145 -0.89 13.41 3.67
C LEU A 145 -0.45 12.18 2.85
N VAL A 146 0.85 11.92 2.73
CA VAL A 146 1.38 10.80 1.93
C VAL A 146 0.90 9.44 2.45
N PRO A 147 1.13 9.06 3.73
CA PRO A 147 0.61 7.80 4.27
C PRO A 147 -0.93 7.73 4.30
N ILE A 148 -1.62 8.84 4.58
CA ILE A 148 -3.10 8.86 4.56
C ILE A 148 -3.62 8.54 3.14
N THR A 149 -2.99 9.15 2.12
CA THR A 149 -3.33 8.89 0.72
C THR A 149 -3.06 7.44 0.33
N LEU A 150 -1.98 6.84 0.84
CA LEU A 150 -1.69 5.42 0.65
C LEU A 150 -2.80 4.54 1.27
N CYS A 151 -3.21 4.81 2.50
CA CYS A 151 -4.32 4.11 3.16
C CYS A 151 -5.64 4.25 2.37
N LEU A 152 -5.95 5.46 1.91
CA LEU A 152 -7.13 5.74 1.09
C LEU A 152 -7.07 4.96 -0.23
N PHE A 153 -5.96 5.05 -0.95
CA PHE A 153 -5.77 4.37 -2.23
C PHE A 153 -5.88 2.85 -2.09
N CYS A 154 -5.24 2.27 -1.08
CA CYS A 154 -5.37 0.84 -0.75
C CYS A 154 -6.81 0.44 -0.43
N THR A 155 -7.55 1.28 0.32
CA THR A 155 -8.97 1.01 0.61
C THR A 155 -9.83 1.08 -0.66
N LEU A 156 -9.56 2.02 -1.58
CA LEU A 156 -10.25 2.10 -2.87
C LEU A 156 -9.91 0.90 -3.78
N LEU A 157 -8.67 0.40 -3.74
CA LEU A 157 -8.28 -0.81 -4.46
C LEU A 157 -8.97 -2.06 -3.91
N GLU A 158 -9.16 -2.15 -2.59
CA GLU A 158 -9.92 -3.23 -1.96
C GLU A 158 -11.38 -3.26 -2.47
N LEU A 159 -12.01 -2.08 -2.63
CA LEU A 159 -13.37 -2.00 -3.20
C LEU A 159 -13.45 -2.53 -4.64
N LYS A 160 -12.42 -2.30 -5.46
CA LYS A 160 -12.35 -2.81 -6.84
C LYS A 160 -11.99 -4.28 -6.91
N SER A 161 -11.17 -4.77 -5.99
CA SER A 161 -10.63 -6.12 -5.98
C SER A 161 -10.75 -6.76 -4.59
N PRO A 162 -11.98 -7.10 -4.13
CA PRO A 162 -12.23 -7.56 -2.77
C PRO A 162 -11.61 -8.93 -2.45
N GLN A 163 -11.21 -9.69 -3.47
CA GLN A 163 -10.54 -10.99 -3.30
C GLN A 163 -9.03 -10.88 -3.09
N SER A 164 -8.44 -9.69 -3.31
CA SER A 164 -7.00 -9.50 -3.14
C SER A 164 -6.66 -9.09 -1.72
N ASN A 165 -5.63 -9.71 -1.15
CA ASN A 165 -5.08 -9.35 0.16
C ASN A 165 -4.04 -8.22 0.08
N ILE A 166 -3.52 -7.92 -1.12
CA ILE A 166 -2.49 -6.90 -1.34
C ILE A 166 -2.96 -5.50 -0.90
N PRO A 167 -4.18 -5.03 -1.22
CA PRO A 167 -4.65 -3.74 -0.76
C PRO A 167 -4.74 -3.63 0.77
N LYS A 168 -5.16 -4.71 1.45
CA LYS A 168 -5.24 -4.74 2.92
C LYS A 168 -3.86 -4.69 3.57
N LEU A 169 -2.90 -5.47 3.03
CA LEU A 169 -1.49 -5.40 3.44
C LEU A 169 -0.91 -4.00 3.24
N GLY A 170 -1.17 -3.38 2.07
CA GLY A 170 -0.75 -2.03 1.76
C GLY A 170 -1.35 -0.98 2.71
N ARG A 171 -2.62 -1.12 3.08
CA ARG A 171 -3.25 -0.29 4.12
C ARG A 171 -2.57 -0.46 5.47
N GLY A 172 -2.31 -1.69 5.91
CA GLY A 172 -1.58 -1.96 7.15
C GLY A 172 -0.19 -1.29 7.18
N ILE A 173 0.56 -1.39 6.08
CA ILE A 173 1.85 -0.69 5.91
C ILE A 173 1.68 0.84 5.95
N GLY A 174 0.65 1.37 5.28
CA GLY A 174 0.31 2.79 5.31
C GLY A 174 0.01 3.30 6.72
N LEU A 175 -0.73 2.52 7.52
CA LEU A 175 -1.02 2.84 8.92
C LEU A 175 0.24 2.80 9.79
N ILE A 176 1.16 1.86 9.56
CA ILE A 176 2.47 1.84 10.23
C ILE A 176 3.27 3.10 9.88
N LEU A 177 3.32 3.49 8.60
CA LEU A 177 4.01 4.71 8.16
C LEU A 177 3.37 5.96 8.79
N GLN A 178 2.04 6.03 8.79
CA GLN A 178 1.27 7.10 9.43
C GLN A 178 1.59 7.21 10.92
N GLY A 179 1.54 6.09 11.64
CA GLY A 179 1.75 6.05 13.07
C GLY A 179 3.19 6.39 13.47
N THR A 180 4.17 5.81 12.78
CA THR A 180 5.58 6.14 13.01
C THR A 180 5.89 7.60 12.68
N TRP A 181 5.30 8.16 11.62
CA TRP A 181 5.43 9.57 11.30
C TRP A 181 4.80 10.48 12.37
N PHE A 182 3.64 10.12 12.94
CA PHE A 182 3.06 10.85 14.08
C PHE A 182 4.00 10.92 15.28
N VAL A 183 4.67 9.80 15.63
CA VAL A 183 5.68 9.80 16.71
C VAL A 183 6.84 10.73 16.37
N GLN A 184 7.37 10.66 15.14
CA GLN A 184 8.48 11.49 14.70
C GLN A 184 8.13 12.99 14.66
N MET A 185 6.92 13.33 14.20
CA MET A 185 6.37 14.69 14.26
C MET A 185 6.27 15.18 15.70
N GLY A 186 5.72 14.35 16.60
CA GLY A 186 5.60 14.66 18.01
C GLY A 186 6.95 15.01 18.63
N LEU A 187 7.96 14.17 18.40
CA LEU A 187 9.33 14.40 18.86
C LEU A 187 9.94 15.66 18.24
N SER A 188 9.77 15.87 16.93
CA SER A 188 10.37 17.01 16.22
C SER A 188 9.76 18.36 16.63
N LEU A 189 8.48 18.40 17.00
CA LEU A 189 7.79 19.65 17.33
C LEU A 189 7.75 19.95 18.84
N PHE A 190 7.60 18.93 19.67
CA PHE A 190 7.33 19.07 21.11
C PHE A 190 8.47 18.59 22.03
N SER A 191 9.61 18.18 21.47
CA SER A 191 10.81 17.80 22.24
C SER A 191 11.99 18.74 21.96
N SER A 192 13.15 18.45 22.55
CA SER A 192 14.42 19.15 22.29
C SER A 192 14.95 18.96 20.86
N TRP A 193 14.27 18.17 20.03
CA TRP A 193 14.61 17.85 18.65
C TRP A 193 14.08 18.88 17.64
N VAL A 194 13.48 19.96 18.14
CA VAL A 194 13.06 21.11 17.32
C VAL A 194 14.24 21.68 16.54
N ALA A 195 13.99 22.06 15.28
CA ALA A 195 15.02 22.60 14.40
C ALA A 195 15.73 23.79 15.05
N GLN A 196 17.07 23.78 15.07
CA GLN A 196 17.84 24.83 15.74
C GLN A 196 17.49 26.21 15.14
N GLY A 197 17.22 27.17 16.01
CA GLY A 197 16.79 28.51 15.60
C GLY A 197 15.27 28.64 15.44
N CYS A 198 14.50 27.59 15.71
CA CYS A 198 13.05 27.64 15.79
C CYS A 198 12.54 27.30 17.20
N SER A 199 11.46 27.94 17.61
CA SER A 199 10.77 27.70 18.87
C SER A 199 9.29 27.47 18.63
N LEU A 200 8.71 26.56 19.42
CA LEU A 200 7.28 26.29 19.37
C LEU A 200 6.53 27.39 20.11
N HIS A 201 5.64 28.09 19.41
CA HIS A 201 4.69 29.01 20.02
C HIS A 201 3.32 28.34 20.08
N GLN A 202 2.94 27.88 21.27
CA GLN A 202 1.69 27.16 21.49
C GLN A 202 0.69 28.08 22.21
N VAL A 203 -0.41 28.42 21.54
CA VAL A 203 -1.56 29.14 22.10
C VAL A 203 -2.60 28.14 22.61
N SER A 204 -2.80 27.05 21.85
CA SER A 204 -3.73 25.96 22.17
C SER A 204 -3.28 24.66 21.50
N ARG A 205 -3.92 23.54 21.82
CA ARG A 205 -3.65 22.21 21.24
C ARG A 205 -3.79 22.18 19.72
N GLY A 206 -4.79 22.87 19.18
CA GLY A 206 -5.00 23.07 17.74
C GLY A 206 -4.37 24.35 17.19
N ASN A 207 -3.81 25.19 18.08
CA ASN A 207 -3.21 26.46 17.71
C ASN A 207 -1.78 26.59 18.22
N TYR A 208 -0.87 25.91 17.53
CA TYR A 208 0.55 26.11 17.68
C TYR A 208 1.17 26.45 16.33
N THR A 209 2.25 27.22 16.37
CA THR A 209 3.04 27.60 15.20
C THR A 209 4.52 27.47 15.53
N LEU A 210 5.32 27.00 14.59
CA LEU A 210 6.77 26.95 14.77
C LEU A 210 7.39 28.26 14.29
N ARG A 211 7.86 29.08 15.23
CA ARG A 211 8.47 30.39 14.94
C ARG A 211 9.98 30.25 14.80
N CYS A 212 10.51 30.56 13.62
CA CYS A 212 11.96 30.57 13.37
C CYS A 212 12.52 31.99 13.44
N LYS A 213 13.78 32.13 13.87
CA LYS A 213 14.46 33.43 14.05
C LYS A 213 14.61 34.23 12.76
N GLY A 214 14.68 33.55 11.62
CA GLY A 214 14.85 34.17 10.32
C GLY A 214 14.46 33.27 9.16
N HIS A 215 14.54 33.85 7.96
CA HIS A 215 14.30 33.16 6.69
C HIS A 215 15.25 31.96 6.46
N PRO A 216 16.57 32.01 6.74
CA PRO A 216 17.44 30.86 6.52
C PRO A 216 17.11 29.70 7.48
N GLU A 217 16.77 29.97 8.74
CA GLU A 217 16.36 28.94 9.70
C GLU A 217 15.03 28.29 9.30
N TYR A 218 14.10 29.06 8.74
CA TYR A 218 12.83 28.56 8.22
C TYR A 218 13.04 27.53 7.09
N HIS A 219 13.83 27.88 6.06
CA HIS A 219 14.12 26.97 4.95
C HIS A 219 14.88 25.73 5.40
N ARG A 220 15.80 25.90 6.35
CA ARG A 220 16.51 24.78 6.97
C ARG A 220 15.57 23.85 7.74
N ALA A 221 14.65 24.39 8.55
CA ALA A 221 13.71 23.56 9.29
C ALA A 221 12.78 22.77 8.34
N ARG A 222 12.34 23.40 7.24
CA ARG A 222 11.52 22.77 6.20
C ARG A 222 12.26 21.67 5.44
N SER A 223 13.54 21.88 5.14
CA SER A 223 14.37 20.87 4.48
C SER A 223 14.68 19.70 5.41
N ILE A 224 14.93 19.96 6.70
CA ILE A 224 15.10 18.93 7.74
C ILE A 224 13.85 18.05 7.83
N ALA A 225 12.64 18.63 7.87
CA ALA A 225 11.40 17.86 7.91
C ALA A 225 11.24 16.93 6.69
N THR A 226 11.62 17.41 5.50
CA THR A 226 11.57 16.61 4.28
C THR A 226 12.62 15.49 4.29
N LEU A 227 13.83 15.78 4.74
CA LEU A 227 14.90 14.79 4.88
C LEU A 227 14.53 13.71 5.91
N GLN A 228 13.95 14.12 7.04
CA GLN A 228 13.44 13.25 8.09
C GLN A 228 12.42 12.26 7.52
N PHE A 229 11.43 12.73 6.76
CA PHE A 229 10.43 11.87 6.13
C PHE A 229 11.02 10.93 5.09
N ASN A 230 11.91 11.43 4.20
CA ASN A 230 12.52 10.60 3.17
C ASN A 230 13.40 9.48 3.78
N CYS A 231 14.18 9.81 4.81
CA CYS A 231 14.98 8.82 5.55
C CYS A 231 14.06 7.81 6.24
N HIS A 232 13.00 8.28 6.89
CA HIS A 232 12.01 7.45 7.56
C HIS A 232 11.35 6.46 6.60
N LEU A 233 10.91 6.95 5.44
CA LEU A 233 10.32 6.13 4.38
C LEU A 233 11.31 5.09 3.84
N ALA A 234 12.56 5.49 3.58
CA ALA A 234 13.60 4.58 3.12
C ALA A 234 13.89 3.46 4.13
N LEU A 235 13.98 3.80 5.43
CA LEU A 235 14.16 2.81 6.50
C LEU A 235 12.97 1.87 6.61
N LEU A 236 11.73 2.38 6.48
CA LEU A 236 10.54 1.54 6.49
C LEU A 236 10.55 0.56 5.31
N VAL A 237 10.90 1.00 4.10
CA VAL A 237 10.99 0.14 2.91
C VAL A 237 12.06 -0.94 3.12
N LEU A 238 13.26 -0.57 3.59
CA LEU A 238 14.32 -1.54 3.89
C LEU A 238 13.88 -2.57 4.94
N PHE A 239 13.19 -2.11 5.99
CA PHE A 239 12.64 -2.98 7.03
C PHE A 239 11.62 -3.96 6.46
N LEU A 240 10.67 -3.49 5.64
CA LEU A 240 9.66 -4.34 5.02
C LEU A 240 10.28 -5.37 4.07
N VAL A 241 11.22 -4.95 3.21
CA VAL A 241 11.95 -5.87 2.32
C VAL A 241 12.70 -6.92 3.13
N GLY A 242 13.37 -6.52 4.22
CA GLY A 242 14.03 -7.44 5.14
C GLY A 242 13.06 -8.45 5.74
N LEU A 243 11.93 -7.99 6.30
CA LEU A 243 10.89 -8.86 6.87
C LEU A 243 10.34 -9.85 5.86
N PHE A 244 9.95 -9.39 4.67
CA PHE A 244 9.42 -10.26 3.62
C PHE A 244 10.46 -11.26 3.11
N SER A 245 11.73 -10.88 3.05
CA SER A 245 12.82 -11.80 2.66
C SER A 245 13.03 -12.91 3.70
N VAL A 246 12.98 -12.58 5.00
CA VAL A 246 13.07 -13.57 6.08
C VAL A 246 11.87 -14.53 6.03
N MET A 247 10.65 -14.00 5.89
CA MET A 247 9.44 -14.83 5.78
C MET A 247 9.45 -15.71 4.51
N GLY A 248 10.02 -15.23 3.40
CA GLY A 248 10.14 -15.99 2.16
C GLY A 248 11.19 -17.11 2.21
N ASN A 249 12.26 -16.93 2.98
CA ASN A 249 13.33 -17.93 3.13
C ASN A 249 12.95 -19.10 4.06
N GLU A 250 11.87 -18.99 4.83
CA GLU A 250 11.35 -20.08 5.67
C GLU A 250 10.51 -21.11 4.89
N VAL A 251 10.33 -20.95 3.57
CA VAL A 251 9.70 -21.98 2.73
C VAL A 251 10.70 -23.13 2.54
N PRO A 252 10.39 -24.36 2.97
CA PRO A 252 11.26 -25.50 2.76
C PRO A 252 11.54 -25.66 1.27
N HIS A 253 12.83 -25.84 0.95
CA HIS A 253 13.40 -26.02 -0.39
C HIS A 253 12.83 -27.21 -1.21
N ASP A 254 11.77 -27.89 -0.73
CA ASP A 254 11.21 -29.11 -1.30
C ASP A 254 10.16 -28.86 -2.41
N SER A 255 9.83 -27.59 -2.69
CA SER A 255 8.82 -27.22 -3.71
C SER A 255 9.40 -26.79 -5.07
N MET A 256 10.72 -26.69 -5.21
CA MET A 256 11.39 -26.44 -6.49
C MET A 256 11.96 -27.74 -7.08
N ARG A 257 11.12 -28.79 -7.19
CA ARG A 257 11.37 -29.79 -8.23
C ARG A 257 10.84 -29.22 -9.53
N TYR A 258 11.76 -28.78 -10.38
CA TYR A 258 11.47 -28.56 -11.79
C TYR A 258 10.76 -29.82 -12.33
N ALA A 259 9.47 -29.72 -12.63
CA ALA A 259 8.74 -30.75 -13.34
C ALA A 259 9.06 -30.54 -14.83
N PRO A 260 9.87 -31.40 -15.47
CA PRO A 260 10.07 -31.31 -16.90
C PRO A 260 8.71 -31.47 -17.59
N ILE A 261 8.46 -30.61 -18.58
CA ILE A 261 7.32 -30.72 -19.48
C ILE A 261 7.37 -32.13 -20.11
N GLY A 262 6.49 -33.02 -19.66
CA GLY A 262 6.44 -34.42 -20.08
C GLY A 262 6.17 -35.44 -18.96
N ALA A 263 6.25 -35.06 -17.68
CA ALA A 263 6.06 -36.01 -16.57
C ALA A 263 4.60 -36.52 -16.36
N GLU A 264 3.63 -35.98 -17.10
CA GLU A 264 2.21 -36.38 -17.08
C GLU A 264 1.78 -37.09 -18.40
N LEU A 265 2.73 -37.57 -19.21
CA LEU A 265 2.39 -38.53 -20.25
C LEU A 265 2.17 -39.89 -19.59
N GLN A 266 0.94 -40.12 -19.12
CA GLN A 266 0.45 -41.49 -18.93
C GLN A 266 0.73 -42.28 -20.22
N PRO A 267 1.28 -43.50 -20.14
CA PRO A 267 1.32 -44.38 -21.30
C PRO A 267 -0.13 -44.73 -21.61
N PHE A 268 -0.72 -44.05 -22.60
CA PHE A 268 -1.89 -44.56 -23.28
C PHE A 268 -1.43 -45.81 -24.03
N ASP A 269 -1.62 -46.96 -23.37
CA ASP A 269 -1.55 -48.25 -24.03
C ASP A 269 -2.59 -48.28 -25.15
N ASN A 270 -2.14 -48.76 -26.31
CA ASN A 270 -2.92 -49.14 -27.49
C ASN A 270 -3.54 -48.02 -28.34
N SER A 271 -2.77 -47.48 -29.29
CA SER A 271 -3.12 -47.56 -30.72
C SER A 271 -1.95 -47.10 -31.60
N ASP A 272 -1.41 -48.07 -32.34
CA ASP A 272 -0.84 -48.01 -33.67
C ASP A 272 0.18 -46.90 -34.04
N ASN A 273 1.41 -47.36 -34.27
CA ASN A 273 2.37 -46.84 -35.26
C ASN A 273 2.38 -45.32 -35.48
N PHE A 274 3.14 -44.61 -34.64
CA PHE A 274 3.72 -43.33 -35.03
C PHE A 274 5.19 -43.54 -35.43
N THR A 275 5.38 -44.08 -36.64
CA THR A 275 6.69 -44.03 -37.30
C THR A 275 6.85 -42.62 -37.87
N LEU A 276 7.80 -41.87 -37.34
CA LEU A 276 8.33 -40.66 -37.99
C LEU A 276 8.93 -41.09 -39.33
N ASP A 277 8.16 -40.93 -40.40
CA ASP A 277 8.67 -41.01 -41.78
C ASP A 277 9.69 -39.88 -41.91
N SER A 278 10.97 -40.26 -41.81
CA SER A 278 12.05 -39.42 -42.27
C SER A 278 12.03 -39.59 -43.78
N ASP A 279 11.64 -38.54 -44.51
CA ASP A 279 11.71 -38.51 -45.98
C ASP A 279 13.18 -38.76 -46.39
N ASP A 280 13.53 -40.03 -46.58
CA ASP A 280 14.72 -40.46 -47.29
C ASP A 280 14.42 -40.26 -48.78
N GLU A 281 15.03 -39.22 -49.36
CA GLU A 281 14.94 -38.90 -50.78
C GLU A 281 15.37 -40.10 -51.65
N GLU A 282 14.56 -40.40 -52.66
CA GLU A 282 14.78 -41.44 -53.66
C GLU A 282 16.17 -41.37 -54.31
N GLU A 283 16.96 -42.42 -54.11
CA GLU A 283 18.16 -42.73 -54.87
C GLU A 283 17.75 -43.13 -56.31
N ILE A 284 17.88 -42.17 -57.23
CA ILE A 284 17.63 -42.31 -58.66
C ILE A 284 18.56 -43.38 -59.25
N ARG A 285 17.96 -44.43 -59.85
CA ARG A 285 18.68 -45.42 -60.66
C ARG A 285 19.37 -44.74 -61.85
N ASP A 286 20.68 -44.93 -61.93
CA ASP A 286 21.53 -44.64 -63.07
C ASP A 286 20.94 -45.15 -64.39
N VAL A 287 20.63 -44.22 -65.30
CA VAL A 287 20.73 -44.48 -66.74
C VAL A 287 21.76 -43.53 -67.31
N ASN A 288 22.88 -44.13 -67.65
CA ASN A 288 24.00 -43.59 -68.39
C ASN A 288 23.55 -42.95 -69.72
N LEU A 289 23.74 -41.64 -69.89
CA LEU A 289 24.38 -41.06 -71.08
C LEU A 289 24.81 -39.59 -70.81
N GLU A 290 25.98 -39.50 -70.17
CA GLU A 290 26.99 -38.43 -70.12
C GLU A 290 26.52 -36.97 -70.31
N SER A 291 26.40 -36.24 -69.20
CA SER A 291 26.32 -34.77 -69.23
C SER A 291 27.16 -34.14 -68.12
N GLN A 292 28.10 -33.30 -68.56
CA GLN A 292 28.96 -32.48 -67.74
C GLN A 292 28.45 -31.04 -67.78
N LYS A 293 28.39 -30.45 -66.59
CA LYS A 293 28.81 -29.06 -66.31
C LYS A 293 27.80 -27.93 -66.53
N ALA A 294 27.34 -27.48 -65.37
CA ALA A 294 27.32 -26.08 -64.92
C ALA A 294 26.36 -25.13 -65.62
N ILE A 295 25.26 -24.92 -64.89
CA ILE A 295 24.35 -23.79 -64.95
C ILE A 295 25.13 -22.47 -64.81
N VAL A 296 25.02 -21.66 -65.86
CA VAL A 296 25.29 -20.22 -65.86
C VAL A 296 24.00 -19.56 -66.33
N VAL A 297 23.36 -18.88 -65.37
CA VAL A 297 22.85 -17.50 -65.52
C VAL A 297 21.50 -17.29 -66.23
N GLN A 298 20.66 -16.56 -65.48
CA GLN A 298 19.71 -15.53 -65.89
C GLN A 298 18.27 -15.86 -66.29
N HIS A 299 17.39 -15.06 -65.66
CA HIS A 299 16.25 -14.32 -66.20
C HIS A 299 15.01 -15.12 -66.63
N ALA A 300 13.88 -14.96 -65.93
CA ALA A 300 12.98 -13.80 -65.95
C ALA A 300 12.25 -13.63 -67.29
N ILE A 301 10.94 -13.88 -67.27
CA ILE A 301 9.92 -13.40 -68.22
C ILE A 301 8.65 -13.23 -67.36
N ASN A 302 8.15 -12.05 -66.97
CA ASN A 302 7.92 -10.74 -67.57
C ASN A 302 6.62 -10.64 -68.41
N GLY A 303 5.84 -9.59 -68.14
CA GLY A 303 4.57 -9.23 -68.81
C GLY A 303 3.60 -8.52 -67.84
N ASN A 304 3.90 -7.30 -67.38
CA ASN A 304 3.57 -5.98 -68.00
C ASN A 304 2.06 -5.65 -67.92
N ALA A 305 1.60 -4.49 -67.42
CA ALA A 305 1.96 -3.15 -67.85
C ALA A 305 1.63 -2.03 -66.85
N SER A 306 2.43 -0.95 -66.87
CA SER A 306 1.96 0.38 -67.28
C SER A 306 3.04 1.47 -67.38
N HIS A 307 3.00 2.17 -68.53
CA HIS A 307 3.32 3.58 -68.84
C HIS A 307 4.77 4.14 -68.97
N HIS A 308 4.95 4.72 -70.18
CA HIS A 308 5.84 5.79 -70.67
C HIS A 308 7.24 5.45 -71.21
#